data_AF-A0A1T4WJ93-F1
#
_entry.id   AF-A0A1T4WJ93-F1
#
_cell.length_a   1.000
_cell.length_b   1.000
_cell.length_c   1.000
_cell.angle_alpha   90.00
_cell.angle_beta   90.00
_cell.angle_gamma   90.00
#
_symmetry.space_group_name_H-M   'P 1'
#
loop_
_entity.id
_entity.type
_entity.pdbx_description
1 polymer ?
#
loop_
_entity_poly.entity_id
_entity_poly.type
_entity_poly.pdbx_seq_one_letter_code
_entity_poly.pdbx_strand_id
1 'polypeptide(L)'
;NSMMMDMLAAIARKDYQDRRRRQAEGIKKAKEEGKYKGRQADSDLHEKIYQLRVINKLSISDTAKLTNVSDRTVIRVAKKLASERSTAKEA
;
A
#
# COMPACT_ATOMS: atom_id res chain seq x y z
N ASN A 1 5.70 -42.99 23.86
CA ASN A 1 6.06 -41.72 24.53
C ASN A 1 5.39 -40.54 23.79
N SER A 2 4.06 -40.47 23.75
CA SER A 2 3.32 -39.42 23.01
C SER A 2 2.88 -38.25 23.91
N MET A 3 2.60 -38.51 25.19
CA MET A 3 2.06 -37.53 26.13
C MET A 3 2.97 -36.31 26.34
N MET A 4 4.29 -36.49 26.28
CA MET A 4 5.25 -35.38 26.35
C MET A 4 5.16 -34.46 25.14
N MET A 5 4.95 -35.00 23.94
CA MET A 5 4.82 -34.22 22.70
C MET A 5 3.50 -33.46 22.66
N ASP A 6 2.42 -34.08 23.13
CA ASP A 6 1.10 -33.44 23.22
C ASP A 6 1.13 -32.24 24.19
N MET A 7 1.83 -32.39 25.32
CA MET A 7 2.03 -31.31 26.27
C MET A 7 2.86 -30.16 25.68
N LEU A 8 3.97 -30.48 24.99
CA LEU A 8 4.80 -29.46 24.32
C LEU A 8 4.02 -28.72 23.23
N ALA A 9 3.21 -29.43 22.45
CA ALA A 9 2.34 -28.84 21.43
C ALA A 9 1.29 -27.91 22.04
N ALA A 10 0.69 -28.29 23.17
CA ALA A 10 -0.27 -27.45 23.89
C ALA A 10 0.37 -26.15 24.41
N ILE A 11 1.58 -26.25 24.98
CA ILE A 11 2.34 -25.08 25.48
C ILE A 11 2.69 -24.14 24.31
N ALA A 12 3.23 -24.69 23.22
CA ALA A 12 3.58 -23.90 22.04
C ALA A 12 2.37 -23.18 21.43
N ARG A 13 1.21 -23.86 21.40
CA ARG A 13 -0.05 -23.26 20.93
C ARG A 13 -0.51 -22.10 21.80
N LYS A 14 -0.43 -22.26 23.13
CA LYS A 14 -0.80 -21.20 24.07
C LYS A 14 0.07 -19.95 23.90
N ASP A 15 1.39 -20.11 23.83
CA ASP A 15 2.31 -18.99 23.63
C ASP A 15 2.05 -18.26 22.29
N TYR A 16 1.81 -19.02 21.21
CA TYR A 16 1.47 -18.44 19.91
C TYR A 16 0.18 -17.60 19.98
N GLN A 17 -0.86 -18.11 20.65
CA GLN A 17 -2.12 -17.39 20.84
C GLN A 17 -1.91 -16.11 21.66
N ASP A 18 -1.12 -16.19 22.73
CA ASP A 18 -0.81 -15.04 23.57
C ASP A 18 -0.01 -13.96 22.83
N ARG A 19 0.93 -14.33 21.96
CA ARG A 19 1.63 -13.40 21.07
C ARG A 19 0.68 -12.71 20.09
N ARG A 20 -0.21 -13.49 19.45
CA ARG A 20 -1.21 -12.94 18.52
C ARG A 20 -2.17 -11.97 19.20
N ARG A 21 -2.63 -12.29 20.43
CA ARG A 21 -3.49 -11.40 21.22
C ARG A 21 -2.81 -10.07 21.49
N ARG A 22 -1.59 -10.09 22.04
CA ARG A 22 -0.82 -8.87 22.33
C ARG A 22 -0.53 -8.04 21.07
N GLN A 23 -0.19 -8.71 19.97
CA GLN A 23 0.01 -8.04 18.69
C GLN A 23 -1.29 -7.37 18.21
N ALA A 24 -2.44 -8.04 18.32
CA ALA A 24 -3.73 -7.49 17.92
C ALA A 24 -4.11 -6.26 18.77
N GLU A 25 -3.90 -6.31 20.08
CA GLU A 25 -4.10 -5.16 20.98
C GLU A 25 -3.21 -3.98 20.58
N GLY A 26 -1.92 -4.23 20.31
CA GLY A 26 -0.98 -3.21 19.84
C GLY A 26 -1.37 -2.62 18.49
N ILE A 27 -1.79 -3.46 17.53
CA ILE A 27 -2.28 -3.02 16.22
C ILE A 27 -3.55 -2.16 16.40
N LYS A 28 -4.49 -2.57 17.26
CA LYS A 28 -5.72 -1.82 17.50
C LYS A 28 -5.40 -0.42 18.02
N LYS A 29 -4.56 -0.31 19.04
CA LYS A 29 -4.11 0.96 19.59
C LYS A 29 -3.42 1.84 18.54
N ALA A 30 -2.50 1.27 17.76
CA ALA A 30 -1.79 2.02 16.72
C ALA A 30 -2.69 2.42 15.53
N LYS A 31 -3.77 1.68 15.25
CA LYS A 31 -4.82 2.09 14.29
C LYS A 31 -5.64 3.25 14.83
N GLU A 32 -6.03 3.23 16.10
CA GLU A 32 -6.73 4.33 16.77
C GLU A 32 -5.87 5.60 16.80
N GLU A 33 -4.57 5.47 17.01
CA GLU A 33 -3.59 6.56 16.93
C GLU A 33 -3.27 7.00 15.49
N GLY A 34 -3.87 6.39 14.46
CA GLY A 34 -3.69 6.79 13.06
C GLY A 34 -2.30 6.50 12.47
N LYS A 35 -1.50 5.62 13.10
CA LYS A 35 -0.14 5.29 12.64
C LYS A 35 -0.13 4.50 11.33
N TYR A 36 -1.18 3.73 11.04
CA TYR A 36 -1.30 2.94 9.82
C TYR A 36 -1.80 3.77 8.65
N LYS A 37 -0.88 4.36 7.88
CA LYS A 37 -1.20 5.17 6.68
C LYS A 37 -1.18 4.36 5.38
N GLY A 38 -0.85 3.07 5.45
CA GLY A 38 -0.65 2.20 4.28
C GLY A 38 0.58 2.59 3.45
N ARG A 39 0.69 2.02 2.24
CA ARG A 39 1.78 2.36 1.30
C ARG A 39 1.57 3.79 0.81
N GLN A 40 2.52 4.67 1.11
CA GLN A 40 2.50 6.04 0.60
C GLN A 40 2.75 6.05 -0.91
N ALA A 41 2.08 6.97 -1.59
CA ALA A 41 2.32 7.24 -2.99
C ALA A 41 3.70 7.89 -3.16
N ASP A 42 4.41 7.49 -4.22
CA ASP A 42 5.61 8.20 -4.65
C ASP A 42 5.17 9.43 -5.47
N SER A 43 5.31 10.61 -4.87
CA SER A 43 4.89 11.88 -5.46
C SER A 43 5.67 12.20 -6.74
N ASP A 44 6.96 11.93 -6.74
CA ASP A 44 7.87 12.33 -7.80
C ASP A 44 7.64 11.46 -9.04
N LEU A 45 7.47 10.16 -8.82
CA LEU A 45 7.06 9.22 -9.86
C LEU A 45 5.70 9.60 -10.44
N HIS A 46 4.74 9.99 -9.60
CA HIS A 46 3.43 10.38 -10.05
C HIS A 46 3.45 11.66 -10.90
N GLU A 47 4.26 12.65 -10.52
CA GLU A 47 4.43 13.88 -11.29
C GLU A 47 5.10 13.58 -12.63
N LYS A 48 6.13 12.73 -12.65
CA LYS A 48 6.79 12.29 -13.90
C LYS A 48 5.81 11.60 -14.85
N ILE A 49 4.94 10.74 -14.32
CA ILE A 49 3.87 10.10 -15.10
C ILE A 49 2.92 11.16 -15.66
N TYR A 50 2.52 12.16 -14.87
CA TYR A 50 1.62 13.22 -15.33
C TYR A 50 2.24 14.05 -16.46
N GLN A 51 3.51 14.45 -16.33
CA GLN A 51 4.22 15.19 -17.37
C GLN A 51 4.31 14.40 -18.67
N LEU A 52 4.73 13.13 -18.61
CA LEU A 52 4.87 12.30 -19.80
C LEU A 52 3.51 11.95 -20.45
N ARG A 53 2.50 11.63 -19.64
CA ARG A 53 1.21 11.17 -20.16
C ARG A 53 0.27 12.30 -20.54
N VAL A 54 0.11 13.31 -19.68
CA VAL A 54 -0.93 14.33 -19.83
C VAL A 54 -0.41 15.52 -20.63
N ILE A 55 0.80 15.99 -20.33
CA ILE A 55 1.39 17.16 -20.99
C ILE A 55 1.98 16.74 -22.35
N ASN A 56 2.89 15.75 -22.35
CA ASN A 56 3.59 15.32 -23.55
C ASN A 56 2.79 14.32 -24.42
N LYS A 57 1.61 13.88 -23.95
CA LYS A 57 0.67 13.01 -24.67
C LYS A 57 1.26 11.67 -25.15
N LEU A 58 2.25 11.11 -24.45
CA LEU A 58 2.79 9.79 -24.79
C LEU A 58 1.75 8.67 -24.58
N SER A 59 1.96 7.55 -25.28
CA SER A 59 1.16 6.34 -25.09
C SER A 59 1.32 5.78 -23.66
N ILE A 60 0.33 4.98 -23.22
CA ILE A 60 0.37 4.37 -21.87
C ILE A 60 1.56 3.43 -21.76
N SER A 61 1.78 2.59 -22.79
CA SER A 61 2.87 1.62 -22.83
C SER A 61 4.24 2.30 -22.81
N ASP A 62 4.42 3.37 -23.58
CA ASP A 62 5.71 4.07 -23.64
C ASP A 62 6.01 4.81 -22.33
N THR A 63 4.99 5.42 -21.73
CA THR A 63 5.11 6.06 -20.42
C THR A 63 5.49 5.03 -19.35
N ALA A 64 4.84 3.85 -19.37
CA ALA A 64 5.12 2.75 -18.45
C ALA A 64 6.56 2.24 -18.58
N LYS A 65 7.04 2.05 -19.81
CA LYS A 65 8.44 1.68 -20.09
C LYS A 65 9.44 2.73 -19.58
N LEU A 66 9.19 4.02 -19.85
CA LEU A 66 10.07 5.12 -19.45
C LEU A 66 10.12 5.37 -17.94
N THR A 67 9.04 5.03 -17.23
CA THR A 67 8.93 5.21 -15.77
C THR A 67 9.12 3.91 -14.98
N ASN A 68 9.33 2.79 -15.67
CA ASN A 68 9.48 1.45 -15.10
C ASN A 68 8.33 1.06 -14.15
N VAL A 69 7.09 1.31 -14.59
CA VAL A 69 5.88 0.93 -13.87
C VAL A 69 4.93 0.15 -14.76
N SER A 70 3.90 -0.47 -14.17
CA SER A 70 2.84 -1.10 -14.95
C SER A 70 1.93 -0.07 -15.61
N ASP A 71 1.38 -0.41 -16.78
CA ASP A 71 0.36 0.38 -17.49
C ASP A 71 -0.81 0.77 -16.58
N ARG A 72 -1.24 -0.14 -15.69
CA ARG A 72 -2.29 0.12 -14.70
C ARG A 72 -1.93 1.25 -13.73
N THR A 73 -0.65 1.36 -13.35
CA THR A 73 -0.17 2.44 -12.51
C THR A 73 -0.24 3.77 -13.25
N VAL A 74 0.19 3.82 -14.51
CA VAL A 74 0.08 5.01 -15.37
C VAL A 74 -1.37 5.47 -15.48
N ILE A 75 -2.30 4.56 -15.80
CA ILE A 75 -3.73 4.88 -15.95
C ILE A 75 -4.31 5.43 -14.64
N ARG A 76 -4.08 4.73 -13.52
CA ARG A 76 -4.59 5.12 -12.21
C ARG A 76 -4.08 6.50 -11.79
N VAL A 77 -2.78 6.73 -11.96
CA VAL A 77 -2.12 7.99 -11.55
C VAL A 77 -2.55 9.15 -12.44
N ALA A 78 -2.54 8.97 -13.76
CA ALA A 78 -2.95 10.00 -14.69
C ALA A 78 -4.42 10.43 -14.47
N LYS A 79 -5.33 9.47 -14.25
CA LYS A 79 -6.73 9.76 -13.93
C LYS A 79 -6.85 10.52 -12.61
N LYS A 80 -6.15 10.05 -11.55
CA LYS A 80 -6.19 10.66 -10.22
C LYS A 80 -5.72 12.12 -10.25
N LEU A 81 -4.54 12.38 -10.82
CA LEU A 81 -3.97 13.73 -10.87
C LEU A 81 -4.76 14.67 -11.80
N ALA A 82 -5.34 14.14 -12.89
CA ALA A 82 -6.23 14.93 -13.74
C ALA A 82 -7.48 15.38 -12.97
N SER A 83 -8.10 14.50 -12.18
CA SER A 83 -9.25 14.88 -11.35
C SER A 83 -8.88 15.86 -10.23
N GLU A 84 -7.74 15.66 -9.55
CA GLU A 84 -7.30 16.54 -8.46
C GLU A 84 -7.00 17.97 -8.98
N ARG A 85 -6.42 18.08 -10.18
CA ARG A 85 -6.12 19.38 -10.80
C ARG A 85 -7.34 20.04 -11.43
N SER A 86 -8.36 19.29 -11.87
CA SER A 86 -9.62 19.90 -12.32
C SER A 86 -10.38 20.49 -11.14
N THR A 87 -10.48 19.77 -10.02
CA THR A 87 -11.13 20.28 -8.81
C THR A 87 -10.44 21.51 -8.23
N ALA A 88 -9.11 21.60 -8.34
CA ALA A 88 -8.36 22.77 -7.88
C ALA A 88 -8.49 24.00 -8.77
N LYS A 89 -8.96 23.84 -10.02
CA LYS A 89 -9.19 24.96 -10.95
C LYS A 89 -10.59 25.56 -10.81
N GLU A 90 -11.52 24.79 -10.23
CA GLU A 90 -12.93 25.17 -10.03
C GLU A 90 -13.21 25.77 -8.63
N ALA A 91 -12.25 25.65 -7.71
CA ALA A 91 -12.27 26.25 -6.36
C ALA A 91 -11.49 27.57 -6.33
#